data_AF-A0A1I9G892-F1
#
_entry.id   AF-A0A1I9G892-F1
#
_cell.length_a   1.000
_cell.length_b   1.000
_cell.length_c   1.000
_cell.angle_alpha   90.00
_cell.angle_beta   90.00
_cell.angle_gamma   90.00
#
_symmetry.space_group_name_H-M   'P 1'
#
loop_
_entity.id
_entity.type
_entity.pdbx_description
1 polymer ?
#
loop_
_entity_poly.entity_id
_entity_poly.type
_entity_poly.pdbx_seq_one_letter_code
_entity_poly.pdbx_strand_id
1 'polypeptide(L)'
;MILLKSRNVPEYCGNGTCFLPIECVNGYPGFTSGVLKENLKATHYTKDGEYKPGKAANTHIEVYQDVKTTFFVLLAIYFPAVTGILTGTNMSGDLKNAQKSIPSGTLGAQLTTSFIYFALALTFGAAVDGDVLRDKYGASMAGSMVVANLAWPSHWILLVGSFTSTFGAALQCLCSAPRLLQCIAQDEVVPELKSFKKLTKRNEPFHGYVLKFY
;
A
#
# COMPACT_ATOMS: atom_id res chain seq x y z
N MET A 1 2.61 0.81 -24.18
CA MET A 1 2.13 0.18 -22.93
C MET A 1 0.83 -0.52 -23.24
N ILE A 2 0.90 -1.82 -23.45
CA ILE A 2 -0.13 -2.59 -24.15
C ILE A 2 -0.46 -3.80 -23.28
N LEU A 3 -1.75 -3.96 -22.96
CA LEU A 3 -2.26 -5.17 -22.31
C LEU A 3 -2.91 -6.06 -23.37
N LEU A 4 -2.82 -7.36 -23.20
CA LEU A 4 -3.58 -8.31 -24.00
C LEU A 4 -4.95 -8.50 -23.35
N LYS A 5 -6.02 -8.01 -23.99
CA LYS A 5 -7.40 -8.11 -23.49
C LYS A 5 -8.24 -8.91 -24.48
N SER A 6 -8.88 -9.97 -23.99
CA SER A 6 -9.91 -10.67 -24.76
C SER A 6 -11.24 -9.93 -24.60
N ARG A 7 -11.82 -9.44 -25.70
CA ARG A 7 -13.15 -8.83 -25.75
C ARG A 7 -14.04 -9.66 -26.68
N ASN A 8 -15.32 -9.82 -26.34
CA ASN A 8 -16.34 -10.67 -27.00
C ASN A 8 -16.22 -10.77 -28.54
N VAL A 9 -15.55 -11.81 -29.05
CA VAL A 9 -15.56 -12.22 -30.46
C VAL A 9 -15.71 -13.74 -30.50
N PRO A 10 -16.45 -14.33 -31.47
CA PRO A 10 -16.69 -15.77 -31.56
C PRO A 10 -15.39 -16.58 -31.49
N GLU A 11 -15.43 -17.65 -30.70
CA GLU A 11 -14.37 -18.64 -30.54
C GLU A 11 -13.89 -19.19 -31.88
N TYR A 12 -12.61 -19.02 -32.20
CA TYR A 12 -11.92 -19.85 -33.18
C TYR A 12 -11.14 -20.91 -32.42
N CYS A 13 -11.77 -22.06 -32.16
CA CYS A 13 -11.10 -23.21 -31.55
C CYS A 13 -10.65 -24.18 -32.65
N GLY A 14 -9.34 -24.30 -32.85
CA GLY A 14 -8.70 -25.41 -33.58
C GLY A 14 -7.78 -26.16 -32.63
N ASN A 15 -7.88 -27.49 -32.57
CA ASN A 15 -7.05 -28.37 -31.73
C ASN A 15 -7.08 -28.09 -30.20
N GLY A 16 -8.26 -27.91 -29.63
CA GLY A 16 -8.43 -27.90 -28.16
C GLY A 16 -7.82 -26.69 -27.43
N THR A 17 -7.26 -25.73 -28.17
CA THR A 17 -6.85 -24.41 -27.66
C THR A 17 -7.71 -23.36 -28.35
N CYS A 18 -8.61 -22.75 -27.58
CA CYS A 18 -9.43 -21.67 -28.08
C CYS A 18 -8.63 -20.36 -28.02
N PHE A 19 -8.20 -19.87 -29.18
CA PHE A 19 -7.57 -18.55 -29.28
C PHE A 19 -8.66 -17.52 -29.53
N LEU A 20 -9.05 -16.81 -28.46
CA LEU A 20 -9.77 -15.54 -28.59
C LEU A 20 -8.88 -14.56 -29.37
N PRO A 21 -9.41 -13.69 -30.25
CA PRO A 21 -8.58 -12.68 -30.88
C PRO A 21 -7.97 -11.80 -29.78
N ILE A 22 -6.65 -11.81 -29.75
CA ILE A 22 -5.87 -11.10 -28.75
C ILE A 22 -5.78 -9.64 -29.18
N GLU A 23 -6.40 -8.74 -28.43
CA GLU A 23 -6.32 -7.30 -28.70
C GLU A 23 -5.39 -6.61 -27.72
N CYS A 24 -4.55 -5.75 -28.28
CA CYS A 24 -3.64 -4.88 -27.57
C CYS A 24 -4.39 -3.62 -27.10
N VAL A 25 -4.74 -3.54 -25.82
CA VAL A 25 -5.44 -2.38 -25.24
C VAL A 25 -4.50 -1.47 -24.46
N ASN A 26 -4.80 -0.17 -24.47
CA ASN A 26 -4.05 0.80 -23.68
C ASN A 26 -4.43 0.70 -22.19
N GLY A 27 -3.47 0.40 -21.32
CA GLY A 27 -3.68 0.33 -19.87
C GLY A 27 -3.83 1.69 -19.17
N TYR A 28 -3.42 2.78 -19.83
CA TYR A 28 -3.49 4.15 -19.32
C TYR A 28 -4.24 5.03 -20.32
N PRO A 29 -5.55 4.81 -20.47
CA PRO A 29 -6.36 5.55 -21.43
C PRO A 29 -6.61 7.00 -21.01
N GLY A 30 -6.27 7.38 -19.77
CA GLY A 30 -6.32 8.75 -19.27
C GLY A 30 -7.73 9.21 -18.85
N PHE A 31 -7.82 10.42 -18.29
CA PHE A 31 -9.03 10.92 -17.63
C PHE A 31 -10.26 11.10 -18.54
N THR A 32 -10.06 11.19 -19.86
CA THR A 32 -11.13 11.43 -20.84
C THR A 32 -11.83 10.15 -21.29
N SER A 33 -11.29 8.98 -20.95
CA SER A 33 -11.66 7.69 -21.54
C SER A 33 -12.92 7.02 -20.96
N GLY A 34 -13.61 7.67 -20.01
CA GLY A 34 -14.81 7.11 -19.38
C GLY A 34 -14.54 5.94 -18.42
N VAL A 35 -13.29 5.52 -18.26
CA VAL A 35 -12.84 4.39 -17.43
C VAL A 35 -13.21 4.53 -15.97
N LEU A 36 -13.35 5.75 -15.44
CA LEU A 36 -13.87 5.97 -14.10
C LEU A 36 -15.23 5.29 -13.88
N LYS A 37 -16.13 5.37 -14.86
CA LYS A 37 -17.45 4.72 -14.77
C LYS A 37 -17.35 3.20 -14.81
N GLU A 38 -16.34 2.66 -15.49
CA GLU A 38 -16.11 1.21 -15.57
C GLU A 38 -15.52 0.69 -14.26
N ASN A 39 -14.55 1.41 -13.68
CA ASN A 39 -13.94 1.07 -12.40
C ASN A 39 -14.90 1.23 -11.21
N LEU A 40 -15.87 2.15 -11.30
CA LEU A 40 -16.93 2.31 -10.31
C LEU A 40 -18.08 1.30 -10.48
N LYS A 41 -18.24 0.70 -11.66
CA LYS A 41 -19.28 -0.30 -11.92
C LYS A 41 -18.89 -1.64 -11.28
N ALA A 42 -19.89 -2.28 -10.66
CA ALA A 42 -19.87 -3.64 -10.10
C ALA A 42 -18.75 -3.98 -9.11
N THR A 43 -19.04 -4.92 -8.23
CA THR A 43 -18.10 -5.40 -7.24
C THR A 43 -17.14 -6.39 -7.88
N HIS A 44 -15.87 -6.01 -8.03
CA HIS A 44 -14.85 -6.85 -8.66
C HIS A 44 -14.08 -7.72 -7.65
N TYR A 45 -14.78 -8.22 -6.63
CA TYR A 45 -14.18 -9.16 -5.68
C TYR A 45 -14.03 -10.52 -6.34
N THR A 46 -12.82 -11.05 -6.32
CA THR A 46 -12.44 -12.35 -6.88
C THR A 46 -11.99 -13.31 -5.79
N LYS A 47 -12.18 -14.60 -6.06
CA LYS A 47 -11.62 -15.67 -5.22
C LYS A 47 -10.15 -15.89 -5.57
N ASP A 48 -9.50 -16.71 -4.75
CA ASP A 48 -8.15 -17.19 -5.01
C ASP A 48 -8.09 -17.98 -6.34
N GLY A 49 -7.07 -17.71 -7.15
CA GLY A 49 -6.88 -18.35 -8.46
C GLY A 49 -7.83 -17.89 -9.58
N GLU A 50 -8.63 -16.84 -9.37
CA GLU A 50 -9.50 -16.26 -10.40
C GLU A 50 -8.84 -15.03 -11.06
N TYR A 51 -8.93 -14.90 -12.40
CA TYR A 51 -8.50 -13.69 -13.12
C TYR A 51 -9.63 -12.65 -13.21
N LYS A 52 -10.88 -13.11 -13.25
CA LYS A 52 -12.10 -12.29 -13.21
C LYS A 52 -13.13 -12.95 -12.30
N PRO A 53 -14.09 -12.19 -11.73
CA PRO A 53 -15.09 -12.76 -10.83
C PRO A 53 -15.78 -13.99 -11.43
N GLY A 54 -15.62 -15.15 -10.81
CA GLY A 54 -16.22 -16.42 -11.25
C GLY A 54 -15.51 -17.11 -12.42
N LYS A 55 -14.32 -16.64 -12.84
CA LYS A 55 -13.52 -17.29 -13.88
C LYS A 55 -12.15 -17.70 -13.33
N ALA A 56 -11.92 -19.02 -13.29
CA ALA A 56 -10.63 -19.59 -12.90
C ALA A 56 -9.55 -19.23 -13.92
N ALA A 57 -8.35 -18.93 -13.43
CA ALA A 57 -7.22 -18.54 -14.25
C ALA A 57 -6.29 -19.71 -14.58
N ASN A 58 -5.64 -19.63 -15.73
CA ASN A 58 -4.46 -20.44 -16.00
C ASN A 58 -3.21 -19.77 -15.41
N THR A 59 -2.66 -20.37 -14.36
CA THR A 59 -1.55 -19.83 -13.55
C THR A 59 -0.27 -19.55 -14.33
N HIS A 60 -0.09 -20.13 -15.52
CA HIS A 60 1.11 -19.95 -16.33
C HIS A 60 1.04 -18.80 -17.34
N ILE A 61 -0.16 -18.29 -17.64
CA ILE A 61 -0.39 -17.35 -18.75
C ILE A 61 -1.18 -16.12 -18.28
N GLU A 62 -2.14 -16.30 -17.38
CA GLU A 62 -3.05 -15.25 -16.95
C GLU A 62 -2.62 -14.63 -15.62
N VAL A 63 -2.93 -13.34 -15.45
CA VAL A 63 -2.80 -12.67 -14.16
C VAL A 63 -3.99 -13.06 -13.29
N TYR A 64 -3.72 -13.55 -12.08
CA TYR A 64 -4.72 -14.04 -11.15
C TYR A 64 -4.49 -13.49 -9.75
N GLN A 65 -5.50 -13.66 -8.89
CA GLN A 65 -5.44 -13.14 -7.52
C GLN A 65 -4.96 -14.25 -6.58
N ASP A 66 -3.83 -14.00 -5.91
CA ASP A 66 -3.21 -14.91 -4.94
C ASP A 66 -4.06 -15.11 -3.66
N VAL A 67 -5.01 -14.21 -3.41
CA VAL A 67 -5.82 -14.20 -2.20
C VAL A 67 -7.25 -13.81 -2.52
N LYS A 68 -8.20 -14.42 -1.78
CA LYS A 68 -9.61 -14.02 -1.84
C LYS A 68 -9.76 -12.56 -1.43
N THR A 69 -10.30 -11.75 -2.33
CA THR A 69 -10.56 -10.33 -2.07
C THR A 69 -11.96 -10.16 -1.48
N THR A 70 -12.05 -9.52 -0.33
CA THR A 70 -13.33 -9.12 0.30
C THR A 70 -13.16 -7.72 0.90
N PHE A 71 -14.28 -7.05 1.19
CA PHE A 71 -14.25 -5.73 1.82
C PHE A 71 -13.39 -5.70 3.09
N PHE A 72 -13.56 -6.67 4.00
CA PHE A 72 -12.81 -6.71 5.25
C PHE A 72 -11.31 -7.01 5.05
N VAL A 73 -10.94 -7.84 4.07
CA VAL A 73 -9.53 -8.08 3.74
C VAL A 73 -8.87 -6.81 3.21
N LEU A 74 -9.53 -6.10 2.30
CA LEU A 74 -9.00 -4.83 1.77
C LEU A 74 -8.93 -3.75 2.85
N LEU A 75 -9.93 -3.68 3.73
CA LEU A 75 -9.92 -2.79 4.89
C LEU A 75 -8.74 -3.11 5.82
N ALA A 76 -8.48 -4.39 6.11
CA ALA A 76 -7.36 -4.81 6.95
C ALA A 76 -6.00 -4.46 6.34
N ILE A 77 -5.85 -4.60 5.02
CA ILE A 77 -4.62 -4.21 4.30
C ILE A 77 -4.44 -2.68 4.29
N TYR A 78 -5.53 -1.91 4.20
CA TYR A 78 -5.48 -0.45 4.21
C TYR A 78 -5.29 0.14 5.61
N PHE A 79 -5.73 -0.57 6.66
CA PHE A 79 -5.74 -0.06 8.03
C PHE A 79 -4.38 0.48 8.51
N PRO A 80 -3.22 -0.20 8.30
CA PRO A 80 -1.91 0.33 8.66
C PRO A 80 -1.60 1.71 8.05
N ALA A 81 -2.16 2.06 6.88
CA ALA A 81 -1.88 3.33 6.21
C ALA A 81 -2.46 4.55 6.98
N VAL A 82 -3.55 4.36 7.72
CA VAL A 82 -4.17 5.42 8.54
C VAL A 82 -3.72 5.38 10.00
N THR A 83 -2.89 4.40 10.39
CA THR A 83 -2.29 4.37 11.72
C THR A 83 -1.17 5.41 11.86
N GLY A 84 -0.69 5.63 13.08
CA GLY A 84 0.43 6.55 13.34
C GLY A 84 0.01 7.96 13.78
N ILE A 85 -1.27 8.18 14.08
CA ILE A 85 -1.80 9.45 14.61
C ILE A 85 -1.06 9.93 15.89
N LEU A 86 -0.51 8.99 16.66
CA LEU A 86 0.21 9.23 17.91
C LEU A 86 1.70 9.58 17.69
N THR A 87 2.23 9.47 16.47
CA THR A 87 3.67 9.72 16.24
C THR A 87 4.07 11.15 16.63
N GLY A 88 3.17 12.12 16.46
CA GLY A 88 3.41 13.51 16.83
C GLY A 88 3.57 13.76 18.33
N THR A 89 3.08 12.87 19.20
CA THR A 89 3.21 13.05 20.66
C THR A 89 4.57 12.62 21.17
N ASN A 90 5.34 11.83 20.41
CA ASN A 90 6.68 11.41 20.82
C ASN A 90 7.66 12.59 20.99
N MET A 91 7.34 13.76 20.44
CA MET A 91 8.12 15.00 20.54
C MET A 91 7.39 16.08 21.36
N SER A 92 6.43 15.70 22.21
CA SER A 92 5.64 16.64 23.01
C SER A 92 6.47 17.48 23.98
N GLY A 93 7.61 16.95 24.45
CA GLY A 93 8.51 17.63 25.39
C GLY A 93 9.26 18.82 24.81
N ASP A 94 9.45 18.85 23.48
CA ASP A 94 10.22 19.90 22.78
C ASP A 94 9.31 21.01 22.24
N LEU A 95 8.00 20.90 22.45
CA LEU A 95 7.01 21.84 21.96
C LEU A 95 6.86 23.03 22.91
N LYS A 96 6.98 24.26 22.38
CA LYS A 96 6.73 25.51 23.14
C LYS A 96 5.37 25.50 23.86
N ASN A 97 4.32 24.94 23.23
CA ASN A 97 2.97 24.83 23.77
C ASN A 97 2.32 23.49 23.35
N ALA A 98 2.66 22.40 24.04
CA ALA A 98 2.17 21.06 23.70
C ALA A 98 0.63 20.93 23.66
N GLN A 99 -0.07 21.54 24.63
CA GLN A 99 -1.53 21.46 24.75
C GLN A 99 -2.29 22.02 23.54
N LYS A 100 -1.73 23.00 22.83
CA LYS A 100 -2.34 23.58 21.61
C LYS A 100 -1.81 22.92 20.35
N SER A 101 -0.49 22.64 20.29
CA SER A 101 0.16 22.17 19.07
C SER A 101 -0.15 20.72 18.72
N ILE A 102 -0.28 19.84 19.72
CA ILE A 102 -0.62 18.42 19.49
C ILE A 102 -1.97 18.29 18.79
N PRO A 103 -3.10 18.78 19.33
CA PRO A 103 -4.41 18.58 18.70
C PRO A 103 -4.50 19.24 17.33
N SER A 104 -3.98 20.47 17.17
CA SER A 104 -4.00 21.17 15.88
C SER A 104 -3.14 20.48 14.83
N GLY A 105 -1.95 19.97 15.20
CA GLY A 105 -1.06 19.27 14.29
C GLY A 105 -1.62 17.92 13.86
N THR A 106 -2.13 17.14 14.81
CA THR A 106 -2.73 15.83 14.54
C THR A 106 -3.96 15.94 13.63
N LEU A 107 -4.89 16.86 13.89
CA LEU A 107 -6.06 17.06 13.05
C LEU A 107 -5.69 17.58 11.65
N GLY A 108 -4.75 18.53 11.56
CA GLY A 108 -4.27 19.05 10.27
C GLY A 108 -3.61 17.96 9.42
N ALA A 109 -2.76 17.13 10.03
CA ALA A 109 -2.12 16.00 9.36
C ALA A 109 -3.16 14.98 8.88
N GLN A 110 -4.12 14.60 9.73
CA GLN A 110 -5.16 13.62 9.39
C GLN A 110 -6.06 14.09 8.23
N LEU A 111 -6.46 15.37 8.22
CA LEU A 111 -7.27 15.91 7.13
C LEU A 111 -6.47 15.96 5.81
N THR A 112 -5.20 16.32 5.89
CA THR A 112 -4.31 16.40 4.71
C THR A 112 -4.10 15.02 4.09
N THR A 113 -3.77 14.01 4.89
CA THR A 113 -3.57 12.63 4.39
C THR A 113 -4.87 12.04 3.85
N SER A 114 -6.00 12.28 4.51
CA SER A 114 -7.32 11.85 4.04
C SER A 114 -7.62 12.45 2.66
N PHE A 115 -7.40 13.75 2.49
CA PHE A 115 -7.59 14.42 1.20
C PHE A 115 -6.70 13.83 0.10
N ILE A 116 -5.41 13.61 0.40
CA ILE A 116 -4.47 13.00 -0.56
C ILE A 116 -4.91 11.59 -0.95
N TYR A 117 -5.33 10.75 0.00
CA TYR A 117 -5.79 9.39 -0.30
C TYR A 117 -7.04 9.39 -1.19
N PHE A 118 -8.02 10.24 -0.91
CA PHE A 118 -9.21 10.36 -1.77
C PHE A 118 -8.85 10.87 -3.17
N ALA A 119 -7.98 11.89 -3.27
CA ALA A 119 -7.53 12.41 -4.55
C ALA A 119 -6.80 11.36 -5.38
N LEU A 120 -5.90 10.58 -4.77
CA LEU A 120 -5.17 9.50 -5.44
C LEU A 120 -6.11 8.38 -5.90
N ALA A 121 -7.06 7.97 -5.05
CA ALA A 121 -8.05 6.94 -5.41
C ALA A 121 -8.88 7.35 -6.64
N LEU A 122 -9.35 8.60 -6.69
CA LEU A 122 -10.07 9.15 -7.85
C LEU A 122 -9.18 9.23 -9.08
N THR A 123 -7.91 9.64 -8.90
CA THR A 123 -6.96 9.79 -10.00
C THR A 123 -6.66 8.44 -10.66
N PHE A 124 -6.34 7.40 -9.88
CA PHE A 124 -6.09 6.07 -10.41
C PHE A 124 -7.35 5.45 -11.02
N GLY A 125 -8.50 5.61 -10.36
CA GLY A 125 -9.77 5.13 -10.88
C GLY A 125 -10.17 5.76 -12.21
N ALA A 126 -9.77 7.01 -12.48
CA ALA A 126 -10.08 7.70 -13.72
C ALA A 126 -9.04 7.54 -14.83
N ALA A 127 -7.78 7.27 -14.49
CA ALA A 127 -6.67 7.25 -15.46
C ALA A 127 -6.24 5.86 -15.93
N VAL A 128 -6.52 4.80 -15.16
CA VAL A 128 -5.96 3.44 -15.36
C VAL A 128 -7.07 2.42 -15.59
N ASP A 129 -6.89 1.50 -16.56
CA ASP A 129 -7.81 0.39 -16.80
C ASP A 129 -7.88 -0.54 -15.58
N GLY A 130 -9.08 -0.98 -15.21
CA GLY A 130 -9.30 -1.80 -14.02
C GLY A 130 -8.59 -3.14 -14.04
N ASP A 131 -8.32 -3.73 -15.21
CA ASP A 131 -7.56 -4.98 -15.31
C ASP A 131 -6.09 -4.75 -14.86
N VAL A 132 -5.52 -3.56 -15.13
CA VAL A 132 -4.17 -3.17 -14.66
C VAL A 132 -4.14 -2.89 -13.17
N LEU A 133 -5.17 -2.21 -12.64
CA LEU A 133 -5.23 -1.89 -11.22
C LEU A 133 -5.27 -3.15 -10.33
N ARG A 134 -5.70 -4.29 -10.89
CA ARG A 134 -5.78 -5.58 -10.21
C ARG A 134 -4.49 -6.41 -10.36
N ASP A 135 -3.58 -5.98 -11.23
CA ASP A 135 -2.29 -6.61 -11.42
C ASP A 135 -1.27 -6.04 -10.43
N LYS A 136 -1.14 -6.73 -9.28
CA LYS A 136 -0.26 -6.34 -8.19
C LYS A 136 1.22 -6.28 -8.60
N TYR A 137 1.68 -7.22 -9.44
CA TYR A 137 3.09 -7.34 -9.81
C TYR A 137 3.43 -6.62 -11.13
N GLY A 138 2.43 -6.07 -11.82
CA GLY A 138 2.60 -5.44 -13.11
C GLY A 138 3.05 -6.41 -14.20
N ALA A 139 2.67 -7.68 -14.10
CA ALA A 139 3.00 -8.71 -15.09
C ALA A 139 2.51 -8.31 -16.50
N SER A 140 1.36 -7.66 -16.58
CA SER A 140 0.76 -7.12 -17.80
C SER A 140 1.55 -5.94 -18.39
N MET A 141 2.54 -5.42 -17.66
CA MET A 141 3.36 -4.25 -18.02
C MET A 141 4.86 -4.56 -17.88
N ALA A 142 5.24 -5.80 -18.18
CA ALA A 142 6.63 -6.28 -18.13
C ALA A 142 7.30 -6.09 -16.75
N GLY A 143 6.54 -6.27 -15.66
CA GLY A 143 7.04 -6.20 -14.28
C GLY A 143 7.21 -4.78 -13.73
N SER A 144 6.66 -3.77 -14.41
CA SER A 144 6.72 -2.38 -13.94
C SER A 144 5.58 -2.09 -12.94
N MET A 145 5.86 -1.29 -11.91
CA MET A 145 4.83 -0.89 -10.94
C MET A 145 3.77 0.02 -11.59
N VAL A 146 2.49 -0.33 -11.43
CA VAL A 146 1.33 0.41 -12.00
C VAL A 146 1.39 1.90 -11.71
N VAL A 147 1.68 2.25 -10.46
CA VAL A 147 1.73 3.64 -9.99
C VAL A 147 2.96 4.37 -10.52
N ALA A 148 4.10 3.68 -10.65
CA ALA A 148 5.35 4.27 -11.16
C ALA A 148 5.23 4.75 -12.61
N ASN A 149 4.49 4.02 -13.44
CA ASN A 149 4.27 4.38 -14.84
C ASN A 149 3.40 5.62 -15.04
N LEU A 150 2.63 6.05 -14.03
CA LEU A 150 1.89 7.31 -14.07
C LEU A 150 2.75 8.52 -13.66
N ALA A 151 3.95 8.30 -13.12
CA ALA A 151 4.81 9.36 -12.63
C ALA A 151 5.44 10.17 -13.77
N TRP A 152 5.34 11.49 -13.67
CA TRP A 152 6.10 12.44 -14.46
C TRP A 152 7.19 13.06 -13.59
N PRO A 153 8.44 13.28 -14.07
CA PRO A 153 8.97 13.06 -15.42
C PRO A 153 9.54 11.66 -15.70
N SER A 154 9.74 10.82 -14.68
CA SER A 154 10.26 9.45 -14.87
C SER A 154 9.76 8.51 -13.77
N HIS A 155 9.52 7.25 -14.14
CA HIS A 155 9.09 6.17 -13.23
C HIS A 155 10.06 5.90 -12.06
N TRP A 156 11.35 6.23 -12.22
CA TRP A 156 12.39 6.00 -11.22
C TRP A 156 12.21 6.88 -9.99
N ILE A 157 11.57 8.04 -10.15
CA ILE A 157 11.35 8.99 -9.05
C ILE A 157 10.45 8.35 -8.00
N LEU A 158 9.37 7.68 -8.42
CA LEU A 158 8.50 6.96 -7.50
C LEU A 158 9.18 5.73 -6.90
N LEU A 159 10.00 5.02 -7.69
CA LEU A 159 10.70 3.84 -7.19
C LEU A 159 11.72 4.19 -6.09
N VAL A 160 12.58 5.18 -6.33
CA VAL A 160 13.55 5.66 -5.35
C VAL A 160 12.84 6.31 -4.16
N GLY A 161 11.84 7.15 -4.42
CA GLY A 161 11.09 7.84 -3.37
C GLY A 161 10.37 6.88 -2.42
N SER A 162 9.69 5.86 -2.95
CA SER A 162 9.01 4.84 -2.14
C SER A 162 10.01 3.99 -1.34
N PHE A 163 11.16 3.64 -1.92
CA PHE A 163 12.22 2.93 -1.22
C PHE A 163 12.79 3.75 -0.06
N THR A 164 13.19 5.00 -0.30
CA THR A 164 13.74 5.89 0.74
C THR A 164 12.70 6.20 1.81
N SER A 165 11.43 6.40 1.44
CA SER A 165 10.35 6.63 2.40
C SER A 165 10.10 5.40 3.29
N THR A 166 10.05 4.21 2.71
CA THR A 166 9.87 2.95 3.46
C THR A 166 11.04 2.70 4.41
N PHE A 167 12.26 2.97 3.96
CA PHE A 167 13.46 2.85 4.78
C PHE A 167 13.45 3.83 5.96
N GLY A 168 13.08 5.09 5.72
CA GLY A 168 12.92 6.10 6.78
C GLY A 168 11.87 5.72 7.81
N ALA A 169 10.71 5.21 7.37
CA ALA A 169 9.67 4.72 8.26
C ALA A 169 10.16 3.51 9.09
N ALA A 170 10.87 2.57 8.47
CA ALA A 170 11.45 1.42 9.16
C ALA A 170 12.44 1.85 10.25
N LEU A 171 13.33 2.79 9.96
CA LEU A 171 14.27 3.36 10.94
C LEU A 171 13.56 4.09 12.07
N GLN A 172 12.53 4.89 11.76
CA GLN A 172 11.74 5.58 12.78
C GLN A 172 11.09 4.58 13.74
N CYS A 173 10.47 3.51 13.20
CA CYS A 173 9.92 2.45 14.02
C CYS A 173 11.01 1.77 14.86
N LEU A 174 12.16 1.43 14.25
CA LEU A 174 13.30 0.79 14.91
C LEU A 174 13.79 1.57 16.13
N CYS A 175 13.90 2.90 16.02
CA CYS A 175 14.34 3.76 17.11
C CYS A 175 13.25 4.09 18.14
N SER A 176 11.98 4.21 17.71
CA SER A 176 10.89 4.63 18.59
C SER A 176 10.44 3.54 19.57
N ALA A 177 10.36 2.28 19.12
CA ALA A 177 9.81 1.19 19.94
C ALA A 177 10.65 0.89 21.21
N PRO A 178 12.00 0.82 21.15
CA PRO A 178 12.84 0.65 22.34
C PRO A 178 12.69 1.81 23.33
N ARG A 179 12.49 3.04 22.83
CA ARG A 179 12.32 4.21 23.68
C ARG A 179 10.99 4.17 24.44
N LEU A 180 9.90 3.78 23.75
CA LEU A 180 8.60 3.56 24.39
C LEU A 180 8.67 2.46 25.45
N LEU A 181 9.30 1.32 25.12
CA LEU A 181 9.49 0.21 26.06
C LEU A 181 10.32 0.63 27.28
N GLN A 182 11.36 1.44 27.07
CA GLN A 182 12.19 1.97 28.15
C GLN A 182 11.39 2.87 29.09
N CYS A 183 10.55 3.77 28.56
CA CYS A 183 9.69 4.62 29.40
C CYS A 183 8.75 3.78 30.26
N ILE A 184 8.10 2.76 29.68
CA ILE A 184 7.23 1.83 30.42
C ILE A 184 8.00 1.08 31.52
N ALA A 185 9.23 0.65 31.23
CA ALA A 185 10.09 -0.02 32.21
C ALA A 185 10.58 0.92 33.33
N GLN A 186 10.69 2.23 33.06
CA GLN A 186 11.04 3.24 34.06
C GLN A 186 9.87 3.53 35.02
N ASP A 187 8.64 3.47 34.51
CA ASP A 187 7.42 3.67 35.29
C ASP A 187 7.09 2.46 36.19
N GLU A 188 7.89 1.38 36.14
CA GLU A 188 7.77 0.15 36.96
C GLU A 188 6.38 -0.51 36.92
N VAL A 189 5.58 -0.22 35.89
CA VAL A 189 4.20 -0.73 35.71
C VAL A 189 4.18 -2.24 35.55
N VAL A 190 5.22 -2.81 34.93
CA VAL A 190 5.36 -4.25 34.71
C VAL A 190 6.68 -4.73 35.32
N PRO A 191 6.66 -5.55 36.39
CA PRO A 191 7.85 -5.94 37.13
C PRO A 191 8.81 -6.83 36.32
N GLU A 192 8.33 -7.53 35.29
CA GLU A 192 9.12 -8.39 34.39
C GLU A 192 9.99 -7.58 33.40
N LEU A 193 9.63 -6.32 33.12
CA LEU A 193 10.32 -5.44 32.18
C LEU A 193 11.51 -4.68 32.81
N LYS A 194 11.84 -4.94 34.09
CA LYS A 194 12.90 -4.23 34.84
C LYS A 194 14.28 -4.29 34.16
N SER A 195 14.58 -5.37 33.44
CA SER A 195 15.84 -5.51 32.68
C SER A 195 16.00 -4.44 31.58
N PHE A 196 14.89 -3.94 31.02
CA PHE A 196 14.89 -2.90 29.97
C PHE A 196 15.05 -1.48 30.52
N LYS A 197 15.02 -1.29 31.85
CA LYS A 197 15.34 -0.01 32.52
C LYS A 197 16.80 0.39 32.37
N LYS A 198 17.70 -0.58 32.13
CA LYS A 198 19.15 -0.37 32.08
C LYS A 198 19.57 0.38 30.81
N LEU A 199 19.98 1.64 31.01
CA LEU A 199 20.52 2.51 29.97
C LEU A 199 22.04 2.34 29.81
N THR A 200 22.52 2.48 28.57
CA THR A 200 23.96 2.63 28.27
C THR A 200 24.47 4.02 28.72
N LYS A 201 25.79 4.21 28.82
CA LYS A 201 26.44 5.49 29.17
C LYS A 201 26.00 6.70 28.30
N ARG A 202 25.41 6.45 27.12
CA ARG A 202 24.87 7.48 26.21
C ARG A 202 23.34 7.66 26.30
N ASN A 203 22.69 7.16 27.35
CA ASN A 203 21.23 7.20 27.55
C ASN A 203 20.41 6.50 26.44
N GLU A 204 20.95 5.43 25.87
CA GLU A 204 20.29 4.60 24.85
C GLU A 204 19.84 3.23 25.40
N PRO A 205 18.63 2.76 25.05
CA PRO A 205 18.08 1.48 25.50
C PRO A 205 18.61 0.28 24.68
N PHE A 206 19.88 -0.09 24.90
CA PHE A 206 20.55 -1.17 24.15
C PHE A 206 19.79 -2.52 24.18
N HIS A 207 19.29 -2.94 25.35
CA HIS A 207 18.51 -4.17 25.49
C HIS A 207 17.20 -4.13 24.68
N GLY A 208 16.59 -2.96 24.56
CA GLY A 208 15.38 -2.77 23.75
C GLY A 208 15.65 -2.89 22.25
N TYR A 209 16.82 -2.43 21.78
CA TYR A 209 17.26 -2.66 20.40
C TYR A 209 17.49 -4.15 20.13
N VAL A 210 18.21 -4.85 21.02
CA VAL A 210 18.50 -6.28 20.86
C VAL A 210 17.22 -7.11 20.80
N LEU A 211 16.23 -6.84 21.68
CA LEU A 211 14.93 -7.52 21.64
C LEU A 211 14.21 -7.29 20.31
N LYS A 212 14.37 -6.12 19.69
CA LYS A 212 13.68 -5.79 18.45
C LYS A 212 14.28 -6.50 17.21
N PHE A 213 15.53 -6.92 17.30
CA PHE A 213 16.21 -7.65 16.24
C PHE A 213 16.10 -9.18 16.37
N TYR A 214 15.63 -9.68 17.52
CA TYR A 214 15.40 -11.09 17.79
C TYR A 214 13.93 -11.46 17.57
#